data_AF-A0A0K8WI73-F1
#
_entry.id   AF-A0A0K8WI73-F1
#
_cell.length_a   1.000
_cell.length_b   1.000
_cell.length_c   1.000
_cell.angle_alpha   90.00
_cell.angle_beta   90.00
_cell.angle_gamma   90.00
#
_symmetry.space_group_name_H-M   'P 1'
#
loop_
_entity.id
_entity.type
_entity.pdbx_description
1 polymer ?
#
loop_
_entity_poly.entity_id
_entity_poly.type
_entity_poly.pdbx_seq_one_letter_code
_entity_poly.pdbx_strand_id
1 'polypeptide(L)'
;NTYTYINIYVFVFYFIYLYICSYGLSTPLNLINAWLNLLTALPNWQNTNVVYLLDMILRIAYQFSDARYQAVEFFHNYFKGCDEWKGASKMSTLKTLFGSVQLRIPTISPLYGWLALVLLEIEFKTQEAFFWPEFLRQLAVANGRNSLEAALKKTFAAFKLSNTFPPQLLVIYKYANVIAGMDIGHPVFPIMCQKFFELYLSRVPLECDEYSFGGVYGVSDKFYEFNGPLMKKISTNLKAADVFYANEATKRATEESLSIFYNDCSKIMKSYVLWLQETVINQHCKDDCNFPPQYNNEKLREIL
;
A
#
# COMPACT_ATOMS: atom_id res chain seq x y z
N ASN A 1 -22.02 17.32 16.31
CA ASN A 1 -21.24 16.31 15.54
C ASN A 1 -19.78 16.24 15.96
N THR A 2 -18.99 17.31 16.00
CA THR A 2 -17.57 17.28 16.43
C THR A 2 -17.35 16.72 17.85
N TYR A 3 -18.25 17.04 18.79
CA TYR A 3 -18.21 16.54 20.17
C TYR A 3 -18.46 15.03 20.32
N THR A 4 -19.16 14.40 19.39
CA THR A 4 -19.44 12.95 19.43
C THR A 4 -18.23 12.15 18.94
N TYR A 5 -17.52 12.65 17.92
CA TYR A 5 -16.29 12.02 17.40
C TYR A 5 -15.13 12.10 18.39
N ILE A 6 -14.97 13.23 19.10
CA ILE A 6 -13.98 13.38 20.17
C ILE A 6 -14.24 12.37 21.29
N ASN A 7 -15.51 12.16 21.67
CA ASN A 7 -15.86 11.20 22.72
C ASN A 7 -15.57 9.75 22.33
N ILE A 8 -15.86 9.32 21.10
CA ILE A 8 -15.54 7.95 20.67
C ILE A 8 -14.03 7.76 20.49
N TYR A 9 -13.33 8.78 19.99
CA TYR A 9 -11.87 8.74 19.82
C TYR A 9 -11.14 8.57 21.15
N VAL A 10 -11.49 9.44 22.11
CA VAL A 10 -10.97 9.37 23.48
C VAL A 10 -11.40 8.05 24.11
N PHE A 11 -12.64 7.60 23.91
CA PHE A 11 -13.12 6.34 24.49
C PHE A 11 -12.35 5.12 23.97
N VAL A 12 -12.13 4.95 22.67
CA VAL A 12 -11.40 3.80 22.11
C VAL A 12 -9.94 3.80 22.57
N PHE A 13 -9.25 4.96 22.50
CA PHE A 13 -7.87 5.07 22.95
C PHE A 13 -7.72 4.91 24.46
N TYR A 14 -8.58 5.56 25.25
CA TYR A 14 -8.59 5.47 26.71
C TYR A 14 -8.94 4.06 27.17
N PHE A 15 -9.88 3.38 26.52
CA PHE A 15 -10.24 2.02 26.86
C PHE A 15 -9.12 1.04 26.50
N ILE A 16 -8.43 1.21 25.37
CA ILE A 16 -7.27 0.38 25.01
C ILE A 16 -6.08 0.66 25.94
N TYR A 17 -5.82 1.93 26.25
CA TYR A 17 -4.78 2.34 27.20
C TYR A 17 -5.05 1.80 28.60
N LEU A 18 -6.28 1.94 29.11
CA LEU A 18 -6.71 1.33 30.37
C LEU A 18 -6.63 -0.20 30.31
N TYR A 19 -7.01 -0.82 29.19
CA TYR A 19 -6.98 -2.27 29.02
C TYR A 19 -5.56 -2.84 29.11
N ILE A 20 -4.57 -2.17 28.50
CA ILE A 20 -3.16 -2.58 28.54
C ILE A 20 -2.55 -2.25 29.92
N CYS A 21 -2.67 -1.01 30.37
CA CYS A 21 -1.99 -0.52 31.58
C CYS A 21 -2.62 -1.02 32.89
N SER A 22 -3.95 -1.20 32.93
CA SER A 22 -4.66 -1.54 34.18
C SER A 22 -4.81 -3.06 34.39
N TYR A 23 -4.72 -3.86 33.34
CA TYR A 23 -4.88 -5.32 33.41
C TYR A 23 -3.57 -6.09 33.16
N GLY A 24 -2.45 -5.41 32.96
CA GLY A 24 -1.13 -6.04 32.79
C GLY A 24 -1.02 -6.90 31.53
N LEU A 25 -1.81 -6.60 30.50
CA LEU A 25 -1.82 -7.35 29.24
C LEU A 25 -0.70 -6.87 28.32
N SER A 26 -0.01 -7.80 27.66
CA SER A 26 1.10 -7.49 26.75
C SER A 26 0.66 -6.99 25.36
N THR A 27 -0.63 -7.15 25.02
CA THR A 27 -1.16 -6.90 23.67
C THR A 27 -2.66 -6.57 23.70
N PRO A 28 -3.16 -5.67 22.82
CA PRO A 28 -4.59 -5.40 22.66
C PRO A 28 -5.32 -6.41 21.76
N LEU A 29 -4.69 -7.49 21.32
CA LEU A 29 -5.20 -8.46 20.34
C LEU A 29 -6.69 -8.85 20.53
N ASN A 30 -7.07 -9.30 21.72
CA ASN A 30 -8.44 -9.76 21.98
C ASN A 30 -9.48 -8.63 21.85
N LEU A 31 -9.12 -7.43 22.30
CA LEU A 31 -9.97 -6.25 22.20
C LEU A 31 -10.13 -5.80 20.75
N ILE A 32 -9.04 -5.84 19.98
CA ILE A 32 -9.07 -5.54 18.54
C ILE A 32 -9.97 -6.53 17.80
N ASN A 33 -9.85 -7.83 18.08
CA ASN A 33 -10.74 -8.84 17.51
C ASN A 33 -12.21 -8.60 17.85
N ALA A 34 -12.52 -8.26 19.10
CA ALA A 34 -13.89 -7.96 19.51
C ALA A 34 -14.45 -6.78 18.71
N TRP A 35 -13.69 -5.68 18.59
CA TRP A 35 -14.12 -4.52 17.83
C TRP A 35 -14.27 -4.78 16.34
N LEU A 36 -13.35 -5.51 15.72
CA LEU A 36 -13.45 -5.88 14.30
C LEU A 36 -14.74 -6.67 14.04
N ASN A 37 -15.04 -7.66 14.87
CA ASN A 37 -16.27 -8.45 14.74
C ASN A 37 -17.53 -7.59 14.99
N LEU A 38 -17.55 -6.78 16.05
CA LEU A 38 -18.71 -5.95 16.40
C LEU A 38 -19.04 -4.93 15.31
N LEU A 39 -18.02 -4.23 14.80
CA LEU A 39 -18.21 -3.18 13.80
C LEU A 39 -18.63 -3.75 12.45
N THR A 40 -18.06 -4.88 12.04
CA THR A 40 -18.39 -5.50 10.75
C THR A 40 -19.65 -6.36 10.77
N ALA A 41 -20.18 -6.69 11.96
CA ALA A 41 -21.50 -7.31 12.12
C ALA A 41 -22.65 -6.31 11.90
N LEU A 42 -22.38 -5.00 11.90
CA LEU A 42 -23.40 -3.99 11.66
C LEU A 42 -23.92 -4.04 10.21
N PRO A 43 -25.23 -3.84 9.98
CA PRO A 43 -25.75 -3.68 8.63
C PRO A 43 -25.11 -2.45 7.98
N ASN A 44 -24.66 -2.56 6.74
CA ASN A 44 -23.96 -1.48 6.02
C ASN A 44 -22.72 -0.95 6.76
N TRP A 45 -21.94 -1.83 7.38
CA TRP A 45 -20.71 -1.47 8.12
C TRP A 45 -19.67 -0.70 7.27
N GLN A 46 -19.80 -0.68 5.94
CA GLN A 46 -18.93 0.09 5.05
C GLN A 46 -19.25 1.59 5.01
N ASN A 47 -20.18 2.07 5.84
CA ASN A 47 -20.44 3.49 5.98
C ASN A 47 -19.22 4.23 6.56
N THR A 48 -19.11 5.52 6.23
CA THR A 48 -18.04 6.45 6.62
C THR A 48 -17.67 6.39 8.11
N ASN A 49 -18.65 6.22 9.00
CA ASN A 49 -18.40 6.26 10.45
C ASN A 49 -17.74 4.97 10.93
N VAL A 50 -18.24 3.82 10.51
CA VAL A 50 -17.68 2.53 10.89
C VAL A 50 -16.30 2.33 10.27
N VAL A 51 -16.13 2.73 9.00
CA VAL A 51 -14.84 2.70 8.31
C VAL A 51 -13.80 3.57 9.02
N TYR A 52 -14.18 4.75 9.50
CA TYR A 52 -13.32 5.60 10.32
C TYR A 52 -12.88 4.91 11.63
N LEU A 53 -13.80 4.25 12.33
CA LEU A 53 -13.47 3.51 13.55
C LEU A 53 -12.55 2.31 13.27
N LEU A 54 -12.79 1.58 12.19
CA LEU A 54 -11.92 0.49 11.76
C LEU A 54 -10.51 0.99 11.44
N ASP A 55 -10.37 2.12 10.74
CA ASP A 55 -9.07 2.75 10.48
C ASP A 55 -8.31 3.06 11.77
N MET A 56 -9.00 3.63 12.77
CA MET A 56 -8.40 3.90 14.07
C MET A 56 -7.97 2.62 14.81
N ILE A 57 -8.79 1.57 14.77
CA ILE A 57 -8.46 0.27 15.39
C ILE A 57 -7.23 -0.32 14.70
N LEU A 58 -7.15 -0.23 13.38
CA LEU A 58 -6.02 -0.73 12.59
C LEU A 58 -4.73 0.05 12.85
N ARG A 59 -4.82 1.37 13.08
CA ARG A 59 -3.68 2.18 13.53
C ARG A 59 -3.07 1.62 14.82
N ILE A 60 -3.91 1.21 15.77
CA ILE A 60 -3.47 0.63 17.04
C ILE A 60 -2.94 -0.79 16.80
N ALA A 61 -3.67 -1.61 16.04
CA ALA A 61 -3.25 -2.97 15.68
C ALA A 61 -1.84 -2.98 15.09
N TYR A 62 -1.52 -2.01 14.25
CA TYR A 62 -0.22 -1.92 13.59
C TYR A 62 0.97 -1.77 14.55
N GLN A 63 0.74 -1.26 15.77
CA GLN A 63 1.79 -1.12 16.79
C GLN A 63 2.17 -2.45 17.44
N PHE A 64 1.34 -3.50 17.28
CA PHE A 64 1.52 -4.81 17.91
C PHE A 64 1.50 -5.90 16.84
N SER A 65 2.63 -6.61 16.67
CA SER A 65 2.83 -7.55 15.56
C SER A 65 1.75 -8.64 15.44
N ASP A 66 1.30 -9.18 16.58
CA ASP A 66 0.25 -10.18 16.71
C ASP A 66 -1.14 -9.62 16.36
N ALA A 67 -1.47 -8.42 16.86
CA ALA A 67 -2.71 -7.73 16.53
C ALA A 67 -2.78 -7.35 15.06
N ARG A 68 -1.68 -6.85 14.48
CA ARG A 68 -1.58 -6.56 13.05
C ARG A 68 -1.83 -7.82 12.23
N TYR A 69 -1.14 -8.92 12.54
CA TYR A 69 -1.30 -10.18 11.84
C TYR A 69 -2.76 -10.64 11.85
N GLN A 70 -3.39 -10.64 13.04
CA GLN A 70 -4.78 -11.06 13.18
C GLN A 70 -5.77 -10.13 12.45
N ALA A 71 -5.52 -8.82 12.44
CA ALA A 71 -6.36 -7.87 11.72
C ALA A 71 -6.29 -8.10 10.19
N VAL A 72 -5.11 -8.40 9.65
CA VAL A 72 -4.95 -8.77 8.23
C VAL A 72 -5.70 -10.06 7.93
N GLU A 73 -5.54 -11.10 8.75
CA GLU A 73 -6.27 -12.37 8.59
C GLU A 73 -7.79 -12.21 8.73
N PHE A 74 -8.26 -11.30 9.59
CA PHE A 74 -9.66 -10.96 9.73
C PHE A 74 -10.26 -10.43 8.42
N PHE A 75 -9.60 -9.43 7.81
CA PHE A 75 -10.06 -8.86 6.54
C PHE A 75 -9.85 -9.80 5.35
N HIS A 76 -8.85 -10.69 5.40
CA HIS A 76 -8.60 -11.69 4.36
C HIS A 76 -9.85 -12.55 4.07
N ASN A 77 -10.65 -12.86 5.09
CA ASN A 77 -11.90 -13.60 4.93
C ASN A 77 -12.94 -12.89 4.05
N TYR A 78 -12.90 -11.56 3.95
CA TYR A 78 -13.78 -10.78 3.08
C TYR A 78 -13.35 -10.79 1.60
N PHE A 79 -12.06 -11.02 1.34
CA PHE A 79 -11.52 -11.19 -0.01
C PHE A 79 -11.68 -12.62 -0.54
N LYS A 80 -11.82 -13.61 0.35
CA LYS A 80 -12.05 -15.02 -0.03
C LYS A 80 -13.33 -15.16 -0.85
N GLY A 81 -13.18 -15.55 -2.12
CA GLY A 81 -14.31 -15.73 -3.05
C GLY A 81 -14.98 -14.42 -3.51
N CYS A 82 -14.26 -13.30 -3.44
CA CYS A 82 -14.67 -12.06 -4.10
C CYS A 82 -14.05 -12.04 -5.50
N ASP A 83 -14.85 -12.33 -6.54
CA ASP A 83 -14.41 -12.21 -7.94
C ASP A 83 -14.71 -10.82 -8.54
N GLU A 84 -15.48 -9.98 -7.83
CA GLU A 84 -16.05 -8.73 -8.35
C GLU A 84 -15.18 -7.48 -8.09
N TRP A 85 -14.08 -7.60 -7.33
CA TRP A 85 -13.30 -6.47 -6.80
C TRP A 85 -12.46 -5.69 -7.83
N LYS A 86 -12.20 -6.26 -9.01
CA LYS A 86 -11.53 -5.59 -10.14
C LYS A 86 -12.45 -5.33 -11.32
N GLY A 87 -13.73 -4.99 -11.07
CA GLY A 87 -14.55 -4.20 -11.99
C GLY A 87 -14.62 -4.67 -13.45
N ALA A 88 -14.37 -5.95 -13.71
CA ALA A 88 -14.29 -6.48 -15.07
C ALA A 88 -14.88 -7.88 -15.15
N SER A 89 -15.93 -8.14 -14.38
CA SER A 89 -16.98 -8.95 -14.96
C SER A 89 -17.75 -8.02 -15.91
N LYS A 90 -18.02 -8.51 -17.13
CA LYS A 90 -19.00 -7.94 -18.06
C LYS A 90 -20.42 -8.11 -17.48
N MET A 91 -20.59 -7.88 -16.17
CA MET A 91 -21.78 -8.11 -15.40
C MET A 91 -22.42 -6.76 -15.13
N SER A 92 -23.12 -6.31 -16.16
CA SER A 92 -24.46 -5.75 -16.01
C SER A 92 -24.55 -4.35 -15.39
N THR A 93 -24.50 -3.35 -16.27
CA THR A 93 -25.13 -2.03 -16.10
C THR A 93 -26.61 -2.12 -15.67
N LEU A 94 -27.25 -3.31 -15.78
CA LEU A 94 -28.60 -3.59 -15.29
C LEU A 94 -28.67 -4.02 -13.81
N LYS A 95 -27.59 -4.56 -13.19
CA LYS A 95 -27.61 -4.86 -11.74
C LYS A 95 -27.57 -3.60 -10.89
N THR A 96 -26.89 -2.54 -11.36
CA THR A 96 -26.89 -1.21 -10.74
C THR A 96 -28.25 -0.50 -10.75
N LEU A 97 -29.20 -0.95 -11.58
CA LEU A 97 -30.54 -0.33 -11.68
C LEU A 97 -31.60 -0.99 -10.78
N PHE A 98 -31.34 -2.18 -10.21
CA PHE A 98 -32.36 -2.95 -9.47
C PHE A 98 -31.91 -3.48 -8.10
N GLY A 99 -30.72 -3.16 -7.62
CA GLY A 99 -30.32 -3.50 -6.26
C GLY A 99 -28.93 -2.98 -5.92
N SER A 100 -28.76 -2.40 -4.73
CA SER A 100 -27.45 -1.99 -4.23
C SER A 100 -26.53 -3.20 -4.20
N VAL A 101 -25.55 -3.27 -5.10
CA VAL A 101 -24.43 -4.21 -4.96
C VAL A 101 -23.66 -3.75 -3.74
N GLN A 102 -23.90 -4.38 -2.59
CA GLN A 102 -23.06 -4.15 -1.43
C GLN A 102 -21.69 -4.71 -1.76
N LEU A 103 -20.71 -3.84 -1.89
CA LEU A 103 -19.32 -4.26 -1.95
C LEU A 103 -19.06 -5.12 -0.71
N ARG A 104 -18.23 -6.17 -0.79
CA ARG A 104 -17.86 -6.93 0.41
C ARG A 104 -16.80 -6.21 1.24
N ILE A 105 -16.12 -5.25 0.63
CA ILE A 105 -15.03 -4.48 1.20
C ILE A 105 -15.29 -2.97 1.03
N PRO A 106 -14.85 -2.12 1.97
CA PRO A 106 -14.94 -0.68 1.83
C PRO A 106 -14.15 -0.16 0.63
N THR A 107 -14.59 0.94 0.04
CA THR A 107 -13.82 1.65 -0.98
C THR A 107 -12.51 2.15 -0.38
N ILE A 108 -11.40 1.86 -1.07
CA ILE A 108 -10.07 2.36 -0.70
C ILE A 108 -10.06 3.90 -0.79
N SER A 109 -9.63 4.55 0.30
CA SER A 109 -9.61 6.01 0.39
C SER A 109 -8.36 6.49 1.15
N PRO A 110 -7.71 7.58 0.72
CA PRO A 110 -6.59 8.17 1.45
C PRO A 110 -6.99 8.75 2.82
N LEU A 111 -8.29 8.98 3.07
CA LEU A 111 -8.80 9.41 4.37
C LEU A 111 -8.71 8.32 5.45
N TYR A 112 -8.65 7.06 5.03
CA TYR A 112 -8.61 5.88 5.91
C TYR A 112 -7.33 5.10 5.61
N GLY A 113 -6.18 5.73 5.86
CA GLY A 113 -4.89 5.26 5.40
C GLY A 113 -4.46 3.90 5.98
N TRP A 114 -4.80 3.60 7.24
CA TRP A 114 -4.46 2.31 7.87
C TRP A 114 -5.34 1.19 7.34
N LEU A 115 -6.63 1.47 7.11
CA LEU A 115 -7.52 0.51 6.46
C LEU A 115 -7.11 0.29 5.00
N ALA A 116 -6.81 1.35 4.26
CA ALA A 116 -6.33 1.26 2.89
C ALA A 116 -5.06 0.38 2.79
N LEU A 117 -4.12 0.55 3.73
CA LEU A 117 -2.91 -0.26 3.79
C LEU A 117 -3.24 -1.76 3.92
N VAL A 118 -4.10 -2.14 4.87
CA VAL A 118 -4.48 -3.53 5.10
C VAL A 118 -5.22 -4.12 3.91
N LEU A 119 -6.18 -3.39 3.33
CA LEU A 119 -6.94 -3.86 2.18
C LEU A 119 -6.04 -4.10 0.96
N LEU A 120 -5.09 -3.18 0.69
CA LEU A 120 -4.16 -3.32 -0.43
C LEU A 120 -3.14 -4.45 -0.22
N GLU A 121 -2.67 -4.67 1.01
CA GLU A 121 -1.77 -5.80 1.34
C GLU A 121 -2.46 -7.14 1.03
N ILE A 122 -3.71 -7.29 1.47
CA ILE A 122 -4.51 -8.51 1.23
C ILE A 122 -4.80 -8.68 -0.25
N GLU A 123 -5.18 -7.59 -0.91
CA GLU A 123 -5.51 -7.58 -2.33
C GLU A 123 -4.34 -8.06 -3.19
N PHE A 124 -3.14 -7.52 -2.96
CA PHE A 124 -1.94 -7.97 -3.67
C PHE A 124 -1.65 -9.45 -3.37
N LYS A 125 -1.61 -9.81 -2.08
CA LYS A 125 -1.28 -11.17 -1.62
C LYS A 125 -2.20 -12.22 -2.23
N THR A 126 -3.50 -11.94 -2.32
CA THR A 126 -4.49 -12.93 -2.75
C THR A 126 -4.70 -12.95 -4.26
N GLN A 127 -4.35 -11.88 -4.97
CA GLN A 127 -4.82 -11.71 -6.35
C GLN A 127 -3.76 -11.38 -7.38
N GLU A 128 -2.64 -10.78 -6.98
CA GLU A 128 -1.60 -10.35 -7.92
C GLU A 128 -0.28 -11.08 -7.68
N ALA A 129 0.05 -11.37 -6.41
CA ALA A 129 1.33 -11.93 -6.01
C ALA A 129 1.70 -13.20 -6.79
N PHE A 130 0.74 -14.06 -7.13
CA PHE A 130 1.00 -15.32 -7.82
C PHE A 130 1.41 -15.16 -9.30
N PHE A 131 0.95 -14.09 -9.98
CA PHE A 131 1.30 -13.83 -11.37
C PHE A 131 2.33 -12.69 -11.51
N TRP A 132 2.57 -11.92 -10.44
CA TRP A 132 3.45 -10.75 -10.45
C TRP A 132 4.83 -11.02 -11.07
N PRO A 133 5.54 -12.12 -10.74
CA PRO A 133 6.83 -12.45 -11.38
C PRO A 133 6.74 -12.54 -12.91
N GLU A 134 5.74 -13.25 -13.43
CA GLU A 134 5.54 -13.42 -14.87
C GLU A 134 5.09 -12.11 -15.53
N PHE A 135 4.28 -11.30 -14.84
CA PHE A 135 3.89 -9.98 -15.34
C PHE A 135 5.11 -9.08 -15.54
N LEU A 136 6.05 -9.05 -14.59
CA LEU A 136 7.29 -8.29 -14.73
C LEU A 136 8.14 -8.79 -15.89
N ARG A 137 8.22 -10.11 -16.10
CA ARG A 137 8.93 -10.72 -17.24
C ARG A 137 8.33 -10.30 -18.59
N GLN A 138 7.01 -10.39 -18.70
CA GLN A 138 6.28 -9.94 -19.90
C GLN A 138 6.43 -8.44 -20.13
N LEU A 139 6.50 -7.65 -19.05
CA LEU A 139 6.68 -6.20 -19.12
C LEU A 139 8.09 -5.80 -19.53
N ALA A 140 9.11 -6.53 -19.07
CA ALA A 140 10.51 -6.28 -19.41
C ALA A 140 10.79 -6.38 -20.92
N VAL A 141 10.10 -7.29 -21.61
CA VAL A 141 10.20 -7.44 -23.07
C VAL A 141 9.20 -6.59 -23.85
N ALA A 142 8.22 -5.97 -23.16
CA ALA A 142 7.19 -5.17 -23.80
C ALA A 142 7.70 -3.75 -24.10
N ASN A 143 7.48 -3.31 -25.33
CA ASN A 143 7.91 -2.00 -25.81
C ASN A 143 6.73 -1.17 -26.31
N GLY A 144 6.87 0.15 -26.20
CA GLY A 144 5.88 1.11 -26.67
C GLY A 144 4.82 1.51 -25.64
N ARG A 145 3.92 2.40 -26.07
CA ARG A 145 2.95 3.12 -25.21
C ARG A 145 1.93 2.21 -24.50
N ASN A 146 1.64 1.03 -25.06
CA ASN A 146 0.66 0.07 -24.53
C ASN A 146 1.36 -1.18 -23.93
N SER A 147 2.60 -1.02 -23.47
CA SER A 147 3.43 -2.11 -22.95
C SER A 147 2.79 -2.79 -21.73
N LEU A 148 2.20 -2.01 -20.81
CA LEU A 148 1.51 -2.55 -19.64
C LEU A 148 0.28 -3.38 -20.02
N GLU A 149 -0.59 -2.87 -20.89
CA GLU A 149 -1.78 -3.61 -21.35
C GLU A 149 -1.39 -4.90 -22.07
N ALA A 150 -0.37 -4.83 -22.93
CA ALA A 150 0.11 -5.99 -23.68
C ALA A 150 0.70 -7.04 -22.74
N ALA A 151 1.56 -6.65 -21.80
CA ALA A 151 2.16 -7.54 -20.82
C ALA A 151 1.10 -8.20 -19.91
N LEU A 152 0.15 -7.41 -19.43
CA LEU A 152 -0.92 -7.91 -18.56
C LEU A 152 -1.82 -8.90 -19.28
N LYS A 153 -2.19 -8.62 -20.55
CA LYS A 153 -2.97 -9.54 -21.38
C LYS A 153 -2.24 -10.87 -21.63
N LYS A 154 -0.94 -10.82 -21.91
CA LYS A 154 -0.11 -12.04 -22.06
C LYS A 154 -0.04 -12.84 -20.77
N THR A 155 0.13 -12.16 -19.64
CA THR A 155 0.16 -12.79 -18.31
C THR A 155 -1.16 -13.49 -17.99
N PHE A 156 -2.30 -12.83 -18.20
CA PHE A 156 -3.61 -13.44 -18.00
C PHE A 156 -3.83 -14.67 -18.88
N ALA A 157 -3.36 -14.62 -20.14
CA ALA A 157 -3.44 -15.77 -21.03
C ALA A 157 -2.56 -16.94 -20.54
N ALA A 158 -1.35 -16.67 -20.05
CA ALA A 158 -0.43 -17.68 -19.51
C ALA A 158 -1.03 -18.42 -18.29
N PHE A 159 -1.69 -17.69 -17.40
CA PHE A 159 -2.35 -18.25 -16.20
C PHE A 159 -3.80 -18.69 -16.44
N LYS A 160 -4.32 -18.58 -17.67
CA LYS A 160 -5.72 -18.88 -18.04
C LYS A 160 -6.74 -18.18 -17.13
N LEU A 161 -6.44 -16.93 -16.73
CA LEU A 161 -7.32 -16.16 -15.85
C LEU A 161 -8.54 -15.67 -16.61
N SER A 162 -9.73 -16.00 -16.11
CA SER A 162 -11.01 -15.56 -16.66
C SER A 162 -11.37 -14.13 -16.26
N ASN A 163 -10.90 -13.68 -15.09
CA ASN A 163 -11.14 -12.34 -14.55
C ASN A 163 -10.00 -11.39 -14.94
N THR A 164 -10.08 -10.81 -16.14
CA THR A 164 -9.08 -9.86 -16.64
C THR A 164 -9.47 -8.42 -16.32
N PHE A 165 -8.52 -7.56 -15.99
CA PHE A 165 -8.76 -6.15 -15.67
C PHE A 165 -7.68 -5.25 -16.29
N PRO A 166 -7.95 -3.95 -16.47
CA PRO A 166 -7.00 -3.04 -17.08
C PRO A 166 -5.91 -2.59 -16.07
N PRO A 167 -4.73 -2.13 -16.54
CA PRO A 167 -3.57 -1.93 -15.67
C PRO A 167 -3.77 -0.91 -14.54
N GLN A 168 -4.64 0.10 -14.70
CA GLN A 168 -4.96 1.06 -13.64
C GLN A 168 -5.57 0.44 -12.38
N LEU A 169 -6.08 -0.79 -12.47
CA LEU A 169 -6.59 -1.53 -11.31
C LEU A 169 -5.53 -2.38 -10.61
N LEU A 170 -4.28 -2.39 -11.07
CA LEU A 170 -3.18 -3.04 -10.34
C LEU A 170 -2.96 -2.36 -8.99
N VAL A 171 -2.63 -3.15 -7.96
CA VAL A 171 -2.43 -2.67 -6.58
C VAL A 171 -1.36 -1.58 -6.51
N ILE A 172 -0.30 -1.66 -7.33
CA ILE A 172 0.72 -0.59 -7.44
C ILE A 172 0.11 0.79 -7.74
N TYR A 173 -0.89 0.87 -8.64
CA TYR A 173 -1.57 2.13 -8.95
C TYR A 173 -2.59 2.52 -7.90
N LYS A 174 -3.16 1.57 -7.16
CA LYS A 174 -4.01 1.90 -6.02
C LYS A 174 -3.20 2.50 -4.86
N TYR A 175 -2.04 1.93 -4.54
CA TYR A 175 -1.07 2.56 -3.63
C TYR A 175 -0.67 3.96 -4.10
N ALA A 176 -0.34 4.10 -5.38
CA ALA A 176 0.02 5.37 -6.00
C ALA A 176 -1.09 6.43 -5.82
N ASN A 177 -2.36 6.08 -6.08
CA ASN A 177 -3.50 6.97 -5.89
C ASN A 177 -3.72 7.35 -4.41
N VAL A 178 -3.54 6.41 -3.49
CA VAL A 178 -3.64 6.67 -2.05
C VAL A 178 -2.54 7.66 -1.63
N ILE A 179 -1.28 7.43 -2.00
CA ILE A 179 -0.16 8.34 -1.69
C ILE A 179 -0.40 9.74 -2.28
N ALA A 180 -0.90 9.79 -3.52
CA ALA A 180 -1.17 11.04 -4.20
C ALA A 180 -2.34 11.84 -3.58
N GLY A 181 -3.24 11.18 -2.85
CA GLY A 181 -4.40 11.81 -2.20
C GLY A 181 -4.28 11.94 -0.67
N MET A 182 -3.25 11.35 -0.06
CA MET A 182 -3.03 11.33 1.39
C MET A 182 -2.34 12.62 1.86
N ASP A 183 -2.68 13.04 3.08
CA ASP A 183 -1.94 14.07 3.78
C ASP A 183 -0.52 13.57 4.12
N ILE A 184 0.50 14.34 3.74
CA ILE A 184 1.92 14.01 3.99
C ILE A 184 2.25 13.92 5.49
N GLY A 185 1.48 14.63 6.33
CA GLY A 185 1.61 14.57 7.79
C GLY A 185 0.95 13.34 8.42
N HIS A 186 0.23 12.53 7.64
CA HIS A 186 -0.44 11.35 8.16
C HIS A 186 0.59 10.28 8.60
N PRO A 187 0.46 9.68 9.81
CA PRO A 187 1.47 8.75 10.35
C PRO A 187 1.77 7.51 9.48
N VAL A 188 0.81 7.07 8.65
CA VAL A 188 0.99 5.93 7.74
C VAL A 188 1.69 6.29 6.43
N PHE A 189 1.87 7.58 6.12
CA PHE A 189 2.39 8.03 4.83
C PHE A 189 3.74 7.37 4.46
N PRO A 190 4.75 7.31 5.35
CA PRO A 190 6.02 6.65 5.03
C PRO A 190 5.87 5.16 4.71
N ILE A 191 4.97 4.48 5.43
CA ILE A 191 4.70 3.05 5.27
C ILE A 191 3.97 2.80 3.94
N MET A 192 3.02 3.66 3.59
CA MET A 192 2.31 3.59 2.32
C MET A 192 3.29 3.77 1.15
N CYS A 193 4.23 4.73 1.25
CA CYS A 193 5.31 4.90 0.28
C CYS A 193 6.19 3.66 0.20
N GLN A 194 6.59 3.07 1.33
CA GLN A 194 7.38 1.84 1.34
C GLN A 194 6.68 0.71 0.55
N LYS A 195 5.40 0.48 0.81
CA LYS A 195 4.61 -0.55 0.06
C LYS A 195 4.48 -0.26 -1.42
N PHE A 196 4.34 1.00 -1.80
CA PHE A 196 4.40 1.37 -3.21
C PHE A 196 5.76 1.03 -3.83
N PHE A 197 6.87 1.37 -3.17
CA PHE A 197 8.22 1.12 -3.71
C PHE A 197 8.62 -0.37 -3.73
N GLU A 198 8.13 -1.18 -2.78
CA GLU A 198 8.27 -2.66 -2.85
C GLU A 198 7.72 -3.22 -4.18
N LEU A 199 6.57 -2.71 -4.64
CA LEU A 199 5.99 -3.11 -5.93
C LEU A 199 6.66 -2.40 -7.12
N TYR A 200 6.90 -1.10 -7.02
CA TYR A 200 7.44 -0.27 -8.09
C TYR A 200 8.87 -0.66 -8.49
N LEU A 201 9.67 -1.11 -7.53
CA LEU A 201 11.05 -1.57 -7.74
C LEU A 201 11.19 -3.09 -7.75
N SER A 202 10.08 -3.83 -7.78
CA SER A 202 10.11 -5.30 -7.87
C SER A 202 10.99 -5.75 -9.03
N ARG A 203 11.85 -6.74 -8.75
CA ARG A 203 12.82 -7.24 -9.72
C ARG A 203 12.20 -8.22 -10.70
N VAL A 204 12.64 -8.13 -11.95
CA VAL A 204 12.33 -9.13 -12.97
C VAL A 204 13.00 -10.44 -12.55
N PRO A 205 12.24 -11.55 -12.38
CA PRO A 205 12.83 -12.83 -12.04
C PRO A 205 13.79 -13.29 -13.16
N LEU A 206 14.99 -13.70 -12.78
CA LEU A 206 15.95 -14.32 -13.68
C LEU A 206 15.79 -15.84 -13.54
N GLU A 207 15.47 -16.54 -14.63
CA GLU A 207 15.65 -18.00 -14.64
C GLU A 207 17.16 -18.31 -14.79
N CYS A 208 17.63 -19.38 -14.14
CA CYS A 208 19.06 -19.73 -14.05
C CYS A 208 19.79 -19.88 -15.41
N ASP A 209 19.05 -19.98 -16.52
CA ASP A 209 19.60 -20.15 -17.86
C ASP A 209 19.30 -18.97 -18.83
N GLU A 210 18.52 -17.97 -18.39
CA GLU A 210 18.20 -16.79 -19.21
C GLU A 210 19.14 -15.63 -18.91
N TYR A 211 20.35 -15.67 -19.49
CA TYR A 211 21.24 -14.49 -19.64
C TYR A 211 20.63 -13.35 -20.51
N SER A 212 19.33 -13.41 -20.82
CA SER A 212 18.73 -12.79 -22.01
C SER A 212 18.02 -11.45 -21.78
N PHE A 213 17.81 -10.99 -20.54
CA PHE A 213 17.23 -9.66 -20.28
C PHE A 213 18.22 -8.49 -20.48
N GLY A 214 19.42 -8.74 -21.03
CA GLY A 214 20.33 -7.68 -21.46
C GLY A 214 20.76 -6.71 -20.35
N GLY A 215 20.81 -7.16 -19.10
CA GLY A 215 21.12 -6.32 -17.94
C GLY A 215 19.94 -5.49 -17.40
N VAL A 216 18.71 -5.82 -17.78
CA VAL A 216 17.49 -5.23 -17.21
C VAL A 216 16.99 -6.09 -16.05
N TYR A 217 17.05 -5.54 -14.83
CA TYR A 217 16.62 -6.16 -13.58
C TYR A 217 15.31 -5.55 -13.04
N GLY A 218 14.86 -4.42 -13.58
CA GLY A 218 13.64 -3.73 -13.15
C GLY A 218 12.88 -3.09 -14.30
N VAL A 219 11.62 -2.72 -14.05
CA VAL A 219 10.69 -2.17 -15.06
C VAL A 219 9.98 -0.90 -14.56
N SER A 220 10.58 -0.21 -13.59
CA SER A 220 9.99 0.95 -12.93
C SER A 220 9.70 2.12 -13.89
N ASP A 221 10.48 2.23 -14.98
CA ASP A 221 10.26 3.17 -16.08
C ASP A 221 8.91 2.94 -16.76
N LYS A 222 8.54 1.66 -16.99
CA LYS A 222 7.26 1.30 -17.61
C LYS A 222 6.08 1.68 -16.74
N PHE A 223 6.19 1.44 -15.42
CA PHE A 223 5.16 1.88 -14.48
C PHE A 223 5.00 3.40 -14.46
N TYR A 224 6.12 4.12 -14.56
CA TYR A 224 6.13 5.58 -14.60
C TYR A 224 5.49 6.13 -15.87
N GLU A 225 5.87 5.60 -17.03
CA GLU A 225 5.38 6.04 -18.34
C GLU A 225 3.87 5.88 -18.49
N PHE A 226 3.31 4.79 -17.96
CA PHE A 226 1.87 4.52 -18.04
C PHE A 226 1.02 5.60 -17.37
N ASN A 227 1.49 6.17 -16.25
CA ASN A 227 0.78 7.25 -15.56
C ASN A 227 1.73 8.33 -15.03
N GLY A 228 2.42 8.99 -15.95
CA GLY A 228 3.34 10.09 -15.65
C GLY A 228 2.73 11.22 -14.80
N PRO A 229 1.48 11.68 -15.03
CA PRO A 229 0.85 12.68 -14.18
C PRO A 229 0.73 12.24 -12.71
N LEU A 230 0.34 10.99 -12.46
CA LEU A 230 0.25 10.44 -11.10
C LEU A 230 1.63 10.35 -10.45
N MET A 231 2.65 9.88 -11.17
CA MET A 231 4.01 9.80 -10.64
C MET A 231 4.60 11.18 -10.34
N LYS A 232 4.34 12.18 -11.18
CA LYS A 232 4.71 13.58 -10.89
C LYS A 232 4.04 14.07 -9.62
N LYS A 233 2.76 13.73 -9.39
CA LYS A 233 2.05 14.09 -8.16
C LYS A 233 2.66 13.41 -6.93
N ILE A 234 3.01 12.12 -7.03
CA ILE A 234 3.72 11.40 -5.95
C ILE A 234 5.08 12.06 -5.67
N SER A 235 5.85 12.39 -6.70
CA SER A 235 7.13 13.08 -6.56
C SER A 235 6.99 14.42 -5.83
N THR A 236 5.95 15.21 -6.15
CA THR A 236 5.63 16.45 -5.44
C THR A 236 5.32 16.19 -3.96
N ASN A 237 4.49 15.18 -3.66
CA ASN A 237 4.16 14.82 -2.28
C ASN A 237 5.38 14.34 -1.50
N LEU A 238 6.27 13.54 -2.11
CA LEU A 238 7.52 13.09 -1.49
C LEU A 238 8.46 14.26 -1.16
N LYS A 239 8.62 15.21 -2.07
CA LYS A 239 9.41 16.44 -1.83
C LYS A 239 8.81 17.30 -0.72
N ALA A 240 7.49 17.43 -0.68
CA ALA A 240 6.81 18.14 0.40
C ALA A 240 6.94 17.42 1.74
N ALA A 241 6.85 16.08 1.75
CA ALA A 241 7.02 15.24 2.92
C ALA A 241 8.45 15.33 3.49
N ASP A 242 9.47 15.37 2.63
CA ASP A 242 10.85 15.65 3.05
C ASP A 242 10.95 16.95 3.87
N VAL A 243 10.46 18.06 3.29
CA VAL A 243 10.45 19.38 3.97
C VAL A 243 9.66 19.32 5.28
N PHE A 244 8.50 18.67 5.28
CA PHE A 244 7.69 18.47 6.48
C PHE A 244 8.48 17.75 7.58
N TYR A 245 9.06 16.59 7.27
CA TYR A 245 9.79 15.79 8.26
C TYR A 245 11.06 16.48 8.74
N ALA A 246 11.80 17.18 7.89
CA ALA A 246 12.97 17.97 8.30
C ALA A 246 12.60 19.08 9.29
N ASN A 247 11.47 19.76 9.05
CA ASN A 247 10.94 20.77 9.96
C ASN A 247 10.49 20.16 11.30
N GLU A 248 9.79 19.02 11.26
CA GLU A 248 9.35 18.32 12.47
C GLU A 248 10.53 17.79 13.31
N ALA A 249 11.63 17.37 12.66
CA ALA A 249 12.86 16.97 13.34
C ALA A 249 13.51 18.15 14.08
N THR A 250 13.51 19.34 13.46
CA THR A 250 14.05 20.57 14.05
C THR A 250 13.21 21.05 15.22
N LYS A 251 11.88 21.03 15.09
CA LYS A 251 10.95 21.40 16.18
C LYS A 251 11.09 20.51 17.41
N ARG A 252 11.37 19.22 17.20
CA ARG A 252 11.54 18.22 18.26
C ARG A 252 13.00 17.92 18.59
N ALA A 253 13.90 18.86 18.35
CA ALA A 253 15.34 18.67 18.61
C ALA A 253 15.66 18.29 20.08
N THR A 254 14.80 18.65 21.02
CA THR A 254 14.92 18.28 22.44
C THR A 254 14.46 16.86 22.76
N GLU A 255 13.72 16.22 21.85
CA GLU A 255 13.22 14.85 21.98
C GLU A 255 14.03 13.94 21.05
N GLU A 256 15.20 13.48 21.51
CA GLU A 256 16.20 12.79 20.69
C GLU A 256 15.59 11.68 19.80
N SER A 257 14.79 10.78 20.37
CA SER A 257 14.18 9.68 19.63
C SER A 257 13.23 10.14 18.52
N LEU A 258 12.43 11.19 18.77
CA LEU A 258 11.53 11.72 17.75
C LEU A 258 12.29 12.53 16.70
N SER A 259 13.32 13.27 17.10
CA SER A 259 14.18 14.00 16.16
C SER A 259 14.88 13.04 15.19
N ILE A 260 15.44 11.94 15.70
CA ILE A 260 16.06 10.88 14.87
C ILE A 260 15.03 10.29 13.91
N PHE A 261 13.86 9.87 14.41
CA PHE A 261 12.79 9.32 13.57
C PHE A 261 12.40 10.26 12.42
N TYR A 262 12.19 11.54 12.71
CA TYR A 262 11.80 12.50 11.68
C TYR A 262 12.94 12.80 10.68
N ASN A 263 14.19 12.82 11.14
CA ASN A 263 15.34 12.93 10.24
C ASN A 263 15.44 11.71 9.30
N ASP A 264 15.21 10.50 9.81
CA ASP A 264 15.18 9.28 9.00
C ASP A 264 14.04 9.31 7.98
N CYS A 265 12.86 9.79 8.38
CA CYS A 265 11.75 10.03 7.47
C CYS A 265 12.11 11.02 6.36
N SER A 266 12.72 12.17 6.69
CA SER A 266 13.19 13.13 5.67
C SER A 266 14.19 12.49 4.71
N LYS A 267 15.19 11.76 5.24
CA LYS A 267 16.21 11.07 4.45
C LYS A 267 15.59 10.06 3.47
N ILE A 268 14.66 9.22 3.93
CA ILE A 268 14.03 8.23 3.03
C ILE A 268 13.12 8.88 1.99
N MET A 269 12.42 9.99 2.32
CA MET A 269 11.61 10.71 1.32
C MET A 269 12.47 11.25 0.18
N LYS A 270 13.69 11.75 0.46
CA LYS A 270 14.65 12.16 -0.57
C LYS A 270 15.05 10.98 -1.46
N SER A 271 15.37 9.83 -0.85
CA SER A 271 15.73 8.63 -1.60
C SER A 271 14.58 8.14 -2.47
N TYR A 272 13.34 8.15 -1.97
CA TYR A 272 12.15 7.81 -2.75
C TYR A 272 11.95 8.70 -3.99
N VAL A 273 12.29 9.99 -3.92
CA VAL A 273 12.25 10.87 -5.11
C VAL A 273 13.22 10.38 -6.18
N LEU A 274 14.44 9.99 -5.79
CA LEU A 274 15.44 9.45 -6.72
C LEU A 274 14.96 8.11 -7.28
N TRP A 275 14.47 7.22 -6.42
CA TRP A 275 14.01 5.89 -6.81
C TRP A 275 12.84 5.93 -7.79
N LEU A 276 11.99 6.96 -7.71
CA LEU A 276 10.86 7.16 -8.61
C LEU A 276 11.27 7.67 -10.00
N GLN A 277 12.43 8.32 -10.12
CA GLN A 277 12.80 9.06 -11.34
C GLN A 277 13.97 8.44 -12.09
N GLU A 278 14.90 7.79 -11.39
CA GLU A 278 16.15 7.34 -11.97
C GLU A 278 16.08 5.88 -12.41
N THR A 279 16.08 5.67 -13.72
CA THR A 279 16.00 4.35 -14.35
C THR A 279 17.27 3.51 -14.17
N VAL A 280 18.36 4.11 -13.70
CA VAL A 280 19.62 3.40 -13.43
C VAL A 280 19.40 2.24 -12.46
N ILE A 281 18.46 2.35 -11.50
CA ILE A 281 18.12 1.27 -10.57
C ILE A 281 17.67 -0.01 -11.31
N ASN A 282 17.06 0.13 -12.50
CA ASN A 282 16.62 -1.01 -13.31
C ASN A 282 17.78 -1.78 -13.95
N GLN A 283 18.99 -1.22 -13.97
CA GLN A 283 20.17 -1.82 -14.61
C GLN A 283 21.05 -2.61 -13.64
N HIS A 284 20.75 -2.58 -12.33
CA HIS A 284 21.53 -3.28 -11.32
C HIS A 284 20.75 -4.41 -10.65
N CYS A 285 21.46 -5.51 -10.42
CA CYS A 285 21.00 -6.60 -9.59
C CYS A 285 20.93 -6.17 -8.11
N LYS A 286 20.10 -6.86 -7.31
CA LYS A 286 19.98 -6.65 -5.86
C LYS A 286 21.34 -6.74 -5.13
N ASP A 287 22.23 -7.59 -5.62
CA ASP A 287 23.54 -7.83 -5.00
C ASP A 287 24.61 -6.80 -5.41
N ASP A 288 24.38 -6.03 -6.48
CA ASP A 288 25.29 -5.00 -7.01
C ASP A 288 24.73 -3.58 -6.86
N CYS A 289 24.20 -3.28 -5.67
CA CYS A 289 23.64 -1.98 -5.32
C CYS A 289 24.71 -1.04 -4.72
N ASN A 290 25.71 -0.66 -5.51
CA ASN A 290 26.70 0.37 -5.14
C ASN A 290 26.27 1.76 -5.65
N PHE A 291 25.05 2.19 -5.32
CA PHE A 291 24.60 3.52 -5.71
C PHE A 291 25.23 4.61 -4.82
N PRO A 292 25.27 5.86 -5.29
CA PRO A 292 25.66 6.99 -4.45
C PRO A 292 24.87 7.05 -3.13
N PRO A 293 25.44 7.56 -2.02
CA PRO A 293 24.81 7.51 -0.69
C PRO A 293 23.38 8.06 -0.59
N GLN A 294 23.02 9.02 -1.45
CA GLN A 294 21.66 9.60 -1.51
C GLN A 294 20.57 8.57 -1.85
N TYR A 295 20.93 7.44 -2.46
CA TYR A 295 20.02 6.34 -2.74
C TYR A 295 19.67 5.51 -1.52
N ASN A 296 20.32 5.69 -0.37
CA ASN A 296 20.07 4.90 0.83
C ASN A 296 20.11 3.38 0.53
N ASN A 297 21.29 2.90 0.10
CA ASN A 297 21.50 1.51 -0.35
C ASN A 297 21.01 0.44 0.62
N GLU A 298 21.09 0.71 1.94
CA GLU A 298 20.58 -0.19 2.97
C GLU A 298 19.07 -0.39 2.83
N LYS A 299 18.30 0.71 2.81
CA LYS A 299 16.84 0.64 2.64
C LYS A 299 16.42 0.19 1.26
N LEU A 300 17.18 0.54 0.22
CA LEU A 300 16.93 0.02 -1.12
C LEU A 300 17.04 -1.51 -1.12
N ARG A 301 18.11 -2.08 -0.55
CA ARG A 301 18.31 -3.54 -0.51
C ARG A 301 17.24 -4.28 0.29
N GLU A 302 16.65 -3.65 1.31
CA GLU A 302 15.55 -4.23 2.09
C GLU A 302 14.27 -4.42 1.26
N ILE A 303 14.01 -3.57 0.26
CA ILE A 303 12.76 -3.58 -0.53
C ILE A 303 12.91 -4.18 -1.93
N LEU A 304 14.14 -4.39 -2.41
CA LEU A 304 14.44 -5.14 -3.63
C LEU A 304 14.34 -6.65 -3.39
#